data_AF-A0A9N8LZ42-F1
#
_entry.id   AF-A0A9N8LZ42-F1
#
_cell.length_a   1.000
_cell.length_b   1.000
_cell.length_c   1.000
_cell.angle_alpha   90.00
_cell.angle_beta   90.00
_cell.angle_gamma   90.00
#
_symmetry.space_group_name_H-M   'P 1'
#
loop_
_entity.id
_entity.type
_entity.pdbx_description
1 polymer ?
#
loop_
_entity_poly.entity_id
_entity_poly.type
_entity_poly.pdbx_seq_one_letter_code
_entity_poly.pdbx_strand_id
1 'polypeptide(L)'
;EDDGDGRKEGPDLSYAHQYGYDSASSDSDDAPANSNPDVNQVDQEIDLDALPPELRARTASLLAEAQAADGLSPSAELAFDTVIWTIPLVFVYVLLDVLVRQQYAQPVYLMGELRRVGTRGPFLAFLAYYSLKHRESPWLRYGFFGLSLATGGGFLYVTAKLDLIPGLISLSLVGAFVWALDLDLFNG
;
A
#
# COMPACT_ATOMS: atom_id res chain seq x y z
N GLU A 1 -66.25 15.16 34.75
CA GLU A 1 -66.21 14.37 33.50
C GLU A 1 -65.06 14.97 32.70
N ASP A 2 -63.85 14.47 32.96
CA ASP A 2 -63.18 13.36 32.23
C ASP A 2 -62.26 14.00 31.16
N ASP A 3 -61.05 14.42 31.54
CA ASP A 3 -59.74 13.71 31.49
C ASP A 3 -59.25 13.36 30.08
N GLY A 4 -57.99 13.68 29.78
CA GLY A 4 -57.31 13.18 28.58
C GLY A 4 -56.12 14.00 28.06
N ASP A 5 -55.06 14.13 28.88
CA ASP A 5 -53.71 14.52 28.47
C ASP A 5 -53.10 13.44 27.55
N GLY A 6 -52.58 13.83 26.39
CA GLY A 6 -52.16 12.94 25.31
C GLY A 6 -50.71 13.17 24.87
N ARG A 7 -49.76 13.19 25.82
CA ARG A 7 -48.33 13.10 25.51
C ARG A 7 -48.04 11.79 24.78
N LYS A 8 -47.46 11.90 23.58
CA LYS A 8 -46.94 10.77 22.81
C LYS A 8 -45.53 10.43 23.29
N GLU A 9 -45.42 9.40 24.11
CA GLU A 9 -44.15 8.77 24.47
C GLU A 9 -43.77 7.76 23.38
N GLY A 10 -42.53 7.88 22.88
CA GLY A 10 -41.94 6.98 21.88
C GLY A 10 -41.54 5.64 22.50
N PRO A 11 -41.28 4.61 21.67
CA PRO A 11 -41.13 3.24 22.14
C PRO A 11 -39.88 3.03 23.02
N ASP A 12 -40.11 2.43 24.18
CA ASP A 12 -39.12 2.04 25.17
C ASP A 12 -38.09 1.03 24.63
N LEU A 13 -36.82 1.36 24.80
CA LEU A 13 -35.67 0.50 24.47
C LEU A 13 -35.46 -0.55 25.56
N SER A 14 -36.05 -1.73 25.35
CA SER A 14 -35.82 -2.93 26.17
C SER A 14 -34.51 -3.63 25.75
N TYR A 15 -33.42 -3.38 26.47
CA TYR A 15 -32.21 -4.21 26.42
C TYR A 15 -32.13 -5.10 27.68
N ALA A 16 -32.59 -6.34 27.56
CA ALA A 16 -32.32 -7.39 28.52
C ALA A 16 -31.86 -8.64 27.76
N HIS A 17 -30.55 -8.84 27.66
CA HIS A 17 -29.97 -10.06 27.10
C HIS A 17 -29.82 -11.07 28.26
N GLN A 18 -30.66 -12.09 28.21
CA GLN A 18 -30.76 -13.18 29.16
C GLN A 18 -29.67 -14.22 28.88
N TYR A 19 -28.65 -14.29 29.73
CA TYR A 19 -27.74 -15.43 29.81
C TYR A 19 -28.14 -16.30 31.01
N GLY A 20 -28.76 -17.44 30.73
CA GLY A 20 -29.06 -18.46 31.72
C GLY A 20 -27.88 -19.43 31.85
N TYR A 21 -27.23 -19.41 33.02
CA TYR A 21 -26.40 -20.53 33.48
C TYR A 21 -27.23 -21.31 34.50
N ASP A 22 -27.68 -22.51 34.12
CA ASP A 22 -28.27 -23.48 35.05
C ASP A 22 -27.14 -24.33 35.66
N SER A 23 -26.96 -24.27 36.99
CA SER A 23 -26.68 -25.45 37.80
C SER A 23 -26.77 -25.17 39.31
N ALA A 24 -27.70 -25.92 39.91
CA ALA A 24 -27.86 -26.37 41.30
C ALA A 24 -26.99 -25.79 42.43
N SER A 25 -27.70 -25.37 43.47
CA SER A 25 -27.27 -25.02 44.84
C SER A 25 -26.48 -26.11 45.58
N SER A 26 -25.47 -25.71 46.36
CA SER A 26 -25.37 -26.04 47.79
C SER A 26 -24.25 -25.21 48.47
N ASP A 27 -24.68 -24.41 49.45
CA ASP A 27 -24.07 -24.03 50.74
C ASP A 27 -22.54 -23.90 50.98
N SER A 28 -22.24 -22.97 51.90
CA SER A 28 -20.99 -22.68 52.65
C SER A 28 -19.90 -21.83 52.01
N ASP A 29 -19.80 -20.60 52.55
CA ASP A 29 -18.60 -19.85 52.95
C ASP A 29 -17.28 -20.17 52.24
N ASP A 30 -16.92 -19.38 51.23
CA ASP A 30 -15.53 -18.98 50.96
C ASP A 30 -15.51 -17.75 50.03
N ALA A 31 -14.77 -16.71 50.42
CA ALA A 31 -14.69 -15.44 49.70
C ALA A 31 -14.12 -15.63 48.28
N PRO A 32 -14.76 -15.10 47.21
CA PRO A 32 -14.17 -15.18 45.89
C PRO A 32 -12.99 -14.22 45.80
N ALA A 33 -11.81 -14.80 45.56
CA ALA A 33 -10.66 -14.07 45.06
C ALA A 33 -11.10 -13.18 43.89
N ASN A 34 -10.89 -11.88 44.02
CA ASN A 34 -11.03 -10.92 42.93
C ASN A 34 -10.01 -11.26 41.84
N SER A 35 -10.38 -12.15 40.91
CA SER A 35 -9.70 -12.29 39.64
C SER A 35 -10.23 -11.20 38.71
N ASN A 36 -9.81 -9.98 38.97
CA ASN A 36 -9.90 -8.91 37.98
C ASN A 36 -9.10 -9.41 36.76
N PRO A 37 -9.70 -9.54 35.56
CA PRO A 37 -8.90 -9.83 34.37
C PRO A 37 -7.89 -8.69 34.22
N ASP A 38 -6.61 -9.05 34.18
CA ASP A 38 -5.52 -8.12 33.98
C ASP A 38 -5.74 -7.39 32.65
N VAL A 39 -6.12 -6.12 32.73
CA VAL A 39 -6.48 -5.24 31.58
C VAL A 39 -5.26 -4.92 30.71
N ASN A 40 -4.10 -5.54 30.98
CA ASN A 40 -2.86 -5.36 30.23
C ASN A 40 -2.64 -6.41 29.11
N GLN A 41 -3.63 -7.22 28.75
CA GLN A 41 -3.59 -8.09 27.55
C GLN A 41 -4.51 -7.53 26.47
N VAL A 42 -4.04 -6.55 25.68
CA VAL A 42 -4.87 -6.00 24.58
C VAL A 42 -4.32 -6.33 23.19
N ASP A 43 -3.11 -6.88 23.07
CA ASP A 43 -2.56 -7.31 21.78
C ASP A 43 -2.70 -8.83 21.58
N GLN A 44 -3.85 -9.40 21.94
CA GLN A 44 -4.10 -10.82 21.70
C GLN A 44 -4.49 -11.00 20.23
N GLU A 45 -3.53 -11.36 19.39
CA GLU A 45 -3.71 -11.70 17.98
C GLU A 45 -4.73 -12.85 17.86
N ILE A 46 -5.95 -12.54 17.45
CA ILE A 46 -7.03 -13.52 17.32
C ILE A 46 -6.78 -14.33 16.05
N ASP A 47 -6.39 -15.60 16.20
CA ASP A 47 -6.24 -16.54 15.09
C ASP A 47 -7.62 -16.85 14.48
N LEU A 48 -7.98 -16.10 13.43
CA LEU A 48 -9.24 -16.21 12.69
C LEU A 48 -9.45 -17.60 12.08
N ASP A 49 -8.38 -18.34 11.78
CA ASP A 49 -8.46 -19.64 11.11
C ASP A 49 -8.73 -20.80 12.08
N ALA A 50 -8.59 -20.56 13.39
CA ALA A 50 -8.93 -21.53 14.43
C ALA A 50 -10.43 -21.51 14.83
N LEU A 51 -11.21 -20.51 14.41
CA LEU A 51 -12.62 -20.37 14.80
C LEU A 51 -13.60 -21.23 13.97
N PRO A 52 -14.78 -21.56 14.50
CA PRO A 52 -15.91 -22.08 13.71
C PRO A 52 -16.33 -21.07 12.61
N PRO A 53 -16.80 -21.53 11.43
CA PRO A 53 -17.04 -20.66 10.27
C PRO A 53 -18.04 -19.53 10.53
N GLU A 54 -19.03 -19.74 11.40
CA GLU A 54 -20.03 -18.72 11.78
C GLU A 54 -19.43 -17.60 12.64
N LEU A 55 -18.47 -17.93 13.50
CA LEU A 55 -17.79 -16.98 14.36
C LEU A 55 -16.73 -16.18 13.59
N ARG A 56 -16.09 -16.79 12.57
CA ARG A 56 -15.10 -16.12 11.71
C ARG A 56 -15.66 -14.88 11.04
N ALA A 57 -16.84 -14.98 10.43
CA ALA A 57 -17.45 -13.86 9.72
C ALA A 57 -17.76 -12.70 10.68
N ARG A 58 -18.23 -13.03 11.88
CA ARG A 58 -18.57 -12.04 12.93
C ARG A 58 -17.33 -11.41 13.55
N THR A 59 -16.30 -12.19 13.87
CA THR A 59 -15.04 -11.65 14.37
C THR A 59 -14.33 -10.84 13.31
N ALA A 60 -14.33 -11.27 12.05
CA ALA A 60 -13.77 -10.50 10.94
C ALA A 60 -14.48 -9.16 10.75
N SER A 61 -15.82 -9.11 10.85
CA SER A 61 -16.55 -7.84 10.76
C SER A 61 -16.25 -6.90 11.93
N LEU A 62 -16.15 -7.44 13.16
CA LEU A 62 -15.82 -6.65 14.34
C LEU A 62 -14.38 -6.15 14.32
N LEU A 63 -13.44 -6.98 13.84
CA LEU A 63 -12.04 -6.59 13.67
C LEU A 63 -11.93 -5.51 12.60
N ALA A 64 -12.65 -5.62 11.49
CA ALA A 64 -12.68 -4.62 10.44
C ALA A 64 -13.27 -3.28 10.92
N GLU A 65 -14.31 -3.31 11.78
CA GLU A 65 -14.89 -2.12 12.39
C GLU A 65 -13.93 -1.47 13.40
N ALA A 66 -13.27 -2.26 14.24
CA ALA A 66 -12.25 -1.78 15.17
C ALA A 66 -11.03 -1.20 14.42
N GLN A 67 -10.57 -1.85 13.36
CA GLN A 67 -9.51 -1.36 12.49
C GLN A 67 -9.91 -0.08 11.74
N ALA A 68 -11.18 0.07 11.37
CA ALA A 68 -11.69 1.30 10.77
C ALA A 68 -11.79 2.45 11.79
N ALA A 69 -12.05 2.13 13.07
CA ALA A 69 -12.10 3.11 14.16
C ALA A 69 -10.71 3.56 14.62
N ASP A 70 -9.72 2.66 14.58
CA ASP A 70 -8.32 2.93 14.94
C ASP A 70 -7.46 3.36 13.74
N GLY A 71 -8.00 3.24 12.53
CA GLY A 71 -7.34 3.59 11.28
C GLY A 71 -7.18 5.10 11.06
N LEU A 72 -6.14 5.48 10.31
CA LEU A 72 -5.94 6.86 9.87
C LEU A 72 -7.07 7.33 8.96
N SER A 73 -7.33 8.65 8.91
CA SER A 73 -8.30 9.20 7.96
C SER A 73 -7.90 8.84 6.52
N PRO A 74 -8.86 8.62 5.59
CA PRO A 74 -8.54 8.20 4.21
C PRO A 74 -7.58 9.14 3.47
N SER A 75 -7.60 10.43 3.83
CA SER A 75 -6.67 11.45 3.31
C SER A 75 -5.25 11.33 3.89
N ALA A 76 -5.13 10.95 5.16
CA ALA A 76 -3.84 10.77 5.82
C ALA A 76 -3.17 9.49 5.32
N GLU A 77 -3.91 8.39 5.18
CA GLU A 77 -3.44 7.16 4.57
C GLU A 77 -2.90 7.41 3.15
N LEU A 78 -3.67 8.10 2.31
CA LEU A 78 -3.23 8.47 0.95
C LEU A 78 -1.97 9.36 0.96
N ALA A 79 -1.85 10.27 1.93
CA ALA A 79 -0.67 11.13 2.06
C ALA A 79 0.58 10.34 2.49
N PHE A 80 0.44 9.43 3.46
CA PHE A 80 1.53 8.54 3.89
C PHE A 80 1.95 7.62 2.75
N ASP A 81 1.00 6.98 2.07
CA ASP A 81 1.28 6.17 0.89
C ASP A 81 2.00 6.99 -0.18
N THR A 82 1.56 8.21 -0.43
CA THR A 82 2.22 9.10 -1.39
C THR A 82 3.66 9.38 -0.99
N VAL A 83 3.94 9.66 0.28
CA VAL A 83 5.30 9.90 0.77
C VAL A 83 6.16 8.65 0.62
N ILE A 84 5.65 7.49 1.05
CA ILE A 84 6.33 6.20 0.96
C ILE A 84 6.69 5.88 -0.50
N TRP A 85 5.75 6.09 -1.42
CA TRP A 85 5.96 5.85 -2.86
C TRP A 85 6.83 6.91 -3.54
N THR A 86 6.94 8.12 -2.98
CA THR A 86 7.81 9.17 -3.53
C THR A 86 9.29 8.85 -3.31
N ILE A 87 9.65 8.17 -2.21
CA ILE A 87 11.04 7.80 -1.87
C ILE A 87 11.73 6.99 -2.99
N PRO A 88 11.22 5.81 -3.41
CA PRO A 88 11.86 5.04 -4.47
C PRO A 88 11.83 5.78 -5.81
N LEU A 89 10.81 6.61 -6.07
CA LEU A 89 10.68 7.36 -7.32
C LEU A 89 11.76 8.44 -7.46
N VAL A 90 12.00 9.19 -6.38
CA VAL A 90 13.08 10.19 -6.31
C VAL A 90 14.44 9.51 -6.37
N PHE A 91 14.59 8.35 -5.72
CA PHE A 91 15.83 7.57 -5.78
C PHE A 91 16.18 7.14 -7.21
N VAL A 92 15.23 6.54 -7.94
CA VAL A 92 15.44 6.16 -9.35
C VAL A 92 15.72 7.38 -10.22
N TYR A 93 15.03 8.51 -9.98
CA TYR A 93 15.32 9.76 -10.68
C TYR A 93 16.77 10.22 -10.47
N VAL A 94 17.25 10.26 -9.23
CA VAL A 94 18.63 10.66 -8.91
C VAL A 94 19.63 9.68 -9.51
N LEU A 95 19.38 8.37 -9.42
CA LEU A 95 20.25 7.36 -10.04
C LEU A 95 20.36 7.56 -11.54
N LEU A 96 19.23 7.72 -12.24
CA LEU A 96 19.21 7.91 -13.69
C LEU A 96 19.93 9.21 -14.07
N ASP A 97 19.72 10.29 -13.33
CA ASP A 97 20.39 11.58 -13.55
C ASP A 97 21.91 11.48 -13.36
N VAL A 98 22.37 10.76 -12.33
CA VAL A 98 23.79 10.48 -12.09
C VAL A 98 24.39 9.59 -13.18
N LEU A 99 23.70 8.51 -13.58
CA LEU A 99 24.16 7.60 -14.63
C LEU A 99 24.33 8.32 -15.97
N VAL A 100 23.37 9.16 -16.36
CA VAL A 100 23.48 9.97 -17.57
C VAL A 100 24.71 10.87 -17.52
N ARG A 101 24.99 11.52 -16.38
CA ARG A 101 26.18 12.37 -16.27
C ARG A 101 27.48 11.60 -16.31
N GLN A 102 27.53 10.42 -15.70
CA GLN A 102 28.70 9.56 -15.80
C GLN A 102 28.96 9.13 -17.25
N GLN A 103 27.91 8.82 -18.02
CA GLN A 103 28.02 8.49 -19.45
C GLN A 103 28.61 9.63 -20.29
N TYR A 104 28.40 10.89 -19.90
CA TYR A 104 28.94 12.07 -20.59
C TYR A 104 30.18 12.68 -19.89
N ALA A 105 30.78 11.97 -18.93
CA ALA A 105 31.92 12.45 -18.13
C ALA A 105 31.69 13.85 -17.49
N GLN A 106 30.44 14.16 -17.14
CA GLN A 106 30.09 15.43 -16.49
C GLN A 106 30.29 15.33 -14.97
N PRO A 107 30.73 16.41 -14.31
CA PRO A 107 30.94 16.40 -12.88
C PRO A 107 29.61 16.27 -12.11
N VAL A 108 29.57 15.35 -11.15
CA VAL A 108 28.41 15.11 -10.28
C VAL A 108 28.63 15.81 -8.95
N TYR A 109 27.82 16.82 -8.66
CA TYR A 109 27.86 17.55 -7.39
C TYR A 109 26.60 17.24 -6.58
N LEU A 110 26.76 16.82 -5.32
CA LEU A 110 25.66 16.53 -4.41
C LEU A 110 24.68 17.70 -4.26
N MET A 111 25.19 18.92 -4.09
CA MET A 111 24.35 20.13 -3.96
C MET A 111 23.61 20.48 -5.25
N GLY A 112 24.25 20.26 -6.40
CA GLY A 112 23.60 20.43 -7.70
C GLY A 112 22.45 19.44 -7.88
N GLU A 113 22.62 18.22 -7.36
CA GLU A 113 21.59 17.19 -7.41
C GLU A 113 20.42 17.47 -6.47
N LEU A 114 20.71 17.89 -5.23
CA LEU A 114 19.68 18.28 -4.29
C LEU A 114 18.83 19.44 -4.82
N ARG A 115 19.45 20.43 -5.48
CA ARG A 115 18.71 21.52 -6.14
C ARG A 115 17.80 21.01 -7.26
N ARG A 116 18.27 20.04 -8.06
CA ARG A 116 17.47 19.43 -9.13
C ARG A 116 16.30 18.62 -8.60
N VAL A 117 16.50 17.86 -7.52
CA VAL A 117 15.43 17.20 -6.79
C VAL A 117 14.47 18.24 -6.19
N GLY A 118 14.95 19.36 -5.67
CA GLY A 118 14.07 20.44 -5.21
C GLY A 118 13.19 21.03 -6.32
N THR A 119 13.71 21.15 -7.54
CA THR A 119 12.96 21.66 -8.69
C THR A 119 12.02 20.62 -9.32
N ARG A 120 12.43 19.34 -9.41
CA ARG A 120 11.68 18.29 -10.12
C ARG A 120 10.93 17.32 -9.21
N GLY A 121 11.31 17.26 -7.94
CA GLY A 121 10.68 16.45 -6.90
C GLY A 121 9.19 16.72 -6.71
N PRO A 122 8.71 17.98 -6.75
CA PRO A 122 7.27 18.25 -6.67
C PRO A 122 6.47 17.61 -7.82
N PHE A 123 7.03 17.55 -9.02
CA PHE A 123 6.41 16.87 -10.16
C PHE A 123 6.34 15.35 -9.94
N LEU A 124 7.41 14.77 -9.40
CA LEU A 124 7.47 13.35 -9.05
C LEU A 124 6.49 12.99 -7.92
N ALA A 125 6.38 13.83 -6.89
CA ALA A 125 5.42 13.66 -5.81
C ALA A 125 3.97 13.79 -6.31
N PHE A 126 3.71 14.74 -7.21
CA PHE A 126 2.41 14.85 -7.87
C PHE A 126 2.07 13.60 -8.70
N LEU A 127 3.04 13.08 -9.45
CA LEU A 127 2.87 11.84 -10.23
C LEU A 127 2.58 10.63 -9.32
N ALA A 128 3.29 10.50 -8.19
CA ALA A 128 3.07 9.46 -7.21
C ALA A 128 1.66 9.56 -6.60
N TYR A 129 1.27 10.76 -6.16
CA TYR A 129 -0.08 11.03 -5.65
C TYR A 129 -1.16 10.67 -6.68
N TYR A 130 -0.99 11.12 -7.93
CA TYR A 130 -1.95 10.89 -8.99
C TYR A 130 -2.07 9.39 -9.35
N SER A 131 -0.94 8.69 -9.37
CA SER A 131 -0.85 7.24 -9.62
C SER A 131 -1.57 6.44 -8.53
N LEU A 132 -1.39 6.79 -7.25
CA LEU A 132 -2.07 6.14 -6.13
C LEU A 132 -3.56 6.44 -6.12
N LYS A 133 -3.94 7.71 -6.32
CA LYS A 133 -5.34 8.15 -6.35
C LYS A 133 -6.18 7.44 -7.41
N HIS A 134 -5.57 7.02 -8.52
CA HIS A 134 -6.27 6.40 -9.64
C HIS A 134 -5.75 4.98 -9.94
N ARG A 135 -5.27 4.26 -8.91
CA ARG A 135 -4.71 2.89 -9.03
C ARG A 135 -5.62 1.90 -9.78
N GLU A 136 -6.93 2.11 -9.70
CA GLU A 136 -7.95 1.26 -10.33
C GLU A 136 -8.37 1.71 -11.72
N SER A 137 -7.93 2.89 -12.18
CA SER A 137 -8.33 3.41 -13.48
C SER A 137 -7.60 2.69 -14.62
N PRO A 138 -8.31 2.00 -15.54
CA PRO A 138 -7.69 1.33 -16.68
C PRO A 138 -7.01 2.32 -17.64
N TRP A 139 -7.49 3.57 -17.68
CA TRP A 139 -6.96 4.62 -18.55
C TRP A 139 -5.51 4.98 -18.26
N LEU A 140 -5.12 5.01 -16.98
CA LEU A 140 -3.74 5.28 -16.59
C LEU A 140 -2.81 4.13 -16.99
N ARG A 141 -3.28 2.88 -16.90
CA ARG A 141 -2.50 1.71 -17.32
C ARG A 141 -2.22 1.76 -18.82
N TYR A 142 -3.23 2.02 -19.64
CA TYR A 142 -3.04 2.19 -21.09
C TYR A 142 -2.24 3.45 -21.43
N GLY A 143 -2.41 4.53 -20.68
CA GLY A 143 -1.65 5.77 -20.84
C GLY A 143 -0.15 5.56 -20.61
N PHE A 144 0.25 4.91 -19.51
CA PHE A 144 1.64 4.60 -19.24
C PHE A 144 2.21 3.57 -20.23
N PHE A 145 1.41 2.60 -20.66
CA PHE A 145 1.82 1.66 -21.70
C PHE A 145 2.09 2.37 -23.04
N GLY A 146 1.19 3.26 -23.46
CA GLY A 146 1.36 4.08 -24.65
C GLY A 146 2.55 5.02 -24.54
N LEU A 147 2.75 5.67 -23.38
CA LEU A 147 3.89 6.52 -23.10
C LEU A 147 5.21 5.74 -23.18
N SER A 148 5.24 4.53 -22.63
CA SER A 148 6.40 3.64 -22.68
C SER A 148 6.75 3.25 -24.12
N LEU A 149 5.75 2.83 -24.91
CA LEU A 149 5.94 2.53 -26.33
C LEU A 149 6.39 3.76 -27.14
N ALA A 150 5.80 4.93 -26.88
CA ALA A 150 6.17 6.17 -27.55
C ALA A 150 7.60 6.61 -27.19
N THR A 151 8.00 6.47 -25.92
CA THR A 151 9.33 6.85 -25.45
C THR A 151 10.39 5.89 -25.99
N GLY A 152 10.16 4.58 -25.89
CA GLY A 152 11.07 3.56 -26.44
C GLY A 152 11.15 3.63 -27.97
N GLY A 153 10.02 3.77 -28.65
CA GLY A 153 9.97 3.93 -30.11
C GLY A 153 10.61 5.24 -30.57
N GLY A 154 10.43 6.34 -29.84
CA GLY A 154 11.06 7.63 -30.11
C GLY A 154 12.58 7.58 -29.95
N PHE A 155 13.07 6.92 -28.89
CA PHE A 155 14.50 6.67 -28.70
C PHE A 155 15.08 5.85 -29.87
N LEU A 156 14.38 4.80 -30.30
CA LEU A 156 14.80 3.97 -31.43
C LEU A 156 14.79 4.76 -32.75
N TYR A 157 13.79 5.61 -32.97
CA TYR A 157 13.74 6.48 -34.13
C TYR A 157 14.91 7.47 -34.19
N VAL A 158 15.23 8.13 -33.07
CA VAL A 158 16.36 9.08 -33.00
C VAL A 158 17.69 8.37 -33.23
N THR A 159 17.90 7.20 -32.61
CA THR A 159 19.13 6.41 -32.79
C THR A 159 19.26 5.84 -34.20
N ALA A 160 18.16 5.41 -34.84
CA ALA A 160 18.15 4.99 -36.24
C ALA A 160 18.47 6.15 -37.20
N LYS A 161 17.99 7.35 -36.91
CA LYS A 161 18.28 8.57 -37.69
C LYS A 161 19.75 9.01 -37.57
N LEU A 162 20.44 8.61 -36.49
CA LEU A 162 21.86 8.89 -36.24
C LEU A 162 22.81 7.84 -36.88
N ASP A 163 22.32 6.99 -37.80
CA ASP A 163 23.09 5.91 -38.44
C ASP A 163 23.78 4.94 -37.45
N LEU A 164 23.17 4.73 -36.28
CA LEU A 164 23.59 3.71 -35.30
C LEU A 164 23.02 2.31 -35.62
N ILE A 165 22.34 2.16 -36.76
CA ILE A 165 21.81 0.89 -37.28
C ILE A 165 22.89 -0.22 -37.35
N PRO A 166 24.11 0.02 -37.89
CA PRO A 166 25.18 -0.98 -37.85
C PRO A 166 25.61 -1.37 -36.42
N GLY A 167 25.56 -0.44 -35.46
CA GLY A 167 25.86 -0.71 -34.06
C GLY A 167 24.83 -1.64 -33.39
N LEU A 168 23.55 -1.46 -33.68
CA LEU A 168 22.47 -2.31 -33.16
C LEU A 168 22.47 -3.72 -33.78
N ILE A 169 22.80 -3.83 -35.07
CA ILE A 169 22.98 -5.13 -35.74
C ILE A 169 24.19 -5.86 -35.15
N SER A 170 25.30 -5.15 -34.93
CA SER A 170 26.50 -5.71 -34.29
C SER A 170 26.22 -6.18 -32.86
N LEU A 171 25.50 -5.40 -32.05
CA LEU A 171 25.15 -5.77 -30.68
C LEU A 171 24.19 -6.97 -30.64
N SER A 172 23.20 -7.03 -31.54
CA SER A 172 22.28 -8.17 -31.65
C SER A 172 23.00 -9.44 -32.07
N LEU A 173 23.95 -9.36 -33.01
CA LEU A 173 24.78 -10.50 -33.41
C LEU A 173 25.69 -10.97 -32.28
N VAL A 174 26.31 -10.04 -31.53
CA VAL A 174 27.12 -10.38 -30.36
C VAL A 174 26.26 -10.98 -29.25
N GLY A 175 25.06 -10.45 -29.00
CA GLY A 175 24.12 -11.01 -28.02
C GLY A 175 23.66 -12.42 -28.38
N ALA A 176 23.33 -12.66 -29.66
CA ALA A 176 22.98 -13.99 -30.16
C ALA A 176 24.18 -14.96 -30.11
N PHE A 177 25.39 -14.48 -30.38
CA PHE A 177 26.62 -15.26 -30.27
C PHE A 177 26.95 -15.62 -28.82
N VAL A 178 26.82 -14.68 -27.88
CA VAL A 178 27.01 -14.93 -26.43
C VAL A 178 25.95 -15.89 -25.91
N TRP A 179 24.69 -15.75 -26.34
CA TRP A 179 23.61 -16.68 -26.00
C TRP A 179 23.86 -18.08 -26.56
N ALA A 180 24.34 -18.18 -27.80
CA ALA A 180 24.69 -19.46 -28.42
C ALA A 180 25.94 -20.12 -27.83
N LEU A 181 26.80 -19.33 -27.16
CA LEU A 181 28.00 -19.83 -26.49
C LEU A 181 27.78 -20.22 -25.03
N ASP A 182 26.56 -20.04 -24.47
CA ASP A 182 26.18 -20.43 -23.10
C ASP A 182 27.31 -20.17 -22.09
N LEU A 183 27.87 -18.96 -22.12
CA LEU A 183 29.00 -18.61 -21.26
C LEU A 183 28.52 -18.65 -19.81
N ASP A 184 29.09 -19.59 -19.07
CA ASP A 184 29.04 -19.89 -17.62
C ASP A 184 29.46 -18.68 -16.74
N LEU A 185 29.02 -17.47 -17.06
CA LEU A 185 29.41 -16.20 -16.46
C LEU A 185 28.83 -15.98 -15.06
N PHE A 186 28.08 -16.96 -14.54
CA PHE A 186 27.49 -16.97 -13.20
C PHE A 186 27.92 -18.19 -12.35
N ASN A 187 28.89 -19.00 -12.79
CA ASN A 187 29.40 -20.13 -12.01
C ASN A 187 30.82 -19.87 -11.48
N GLY A 188 30.93 -18.89 -10.58
CA GLY A 188 32.13 -18.57 -9.79
C GLY A 188 31.75 -18.14 -8.38
#